data_AF-A0A7K4H9K7-F1
#
_entry.id   AF-A0A7K4H9K7-F1
#
_cell.length_a   1.000
_cell.length_b   1.000
_cell.length_c   1.000
_cell.angle_alpha   90.00
_cell.angle_beta   90.00
_cell.angle_gamma   90.00
#
_symmetry.space_group_name_H-M   'P 1'
#
loop_
_entity.id
_entity.type
_entity.pdbx_description
1 polymer ?
#
loop_
_entity_poly.entity_id
_entity_poly.type
_entity_poly.pdbx_seq_one_letter_code
_entity_poly.pdbx_strand_id
1 'polypeptide(L)'
;MPVEAKIAATVILLRERVPDLESDDNCEFEVFMVKRHENARFMSSHHVFPGGGIEAQDMTLESRARIIGLDKEILSTVKGVCDEPSDLWIIAIRELFEEIGILIGTKDREHLIEINRENGTKF
;
A
#
# COMPACT_ATOMS: atom_id res chain seq x y z
N MET A 1 25.19 -19.44 3.67
CA MET A 1 24.01 -19.57 4.57
C MET A 1 22.79 -19.08 3.80
N PRO A 2 21.59 -19.66 4.00
CA PRO A 2 20.37 -19.13 3.41
C PRO A 2 20.18 -17.68 3.88
N VAL A 3 19.72 -16.81 2.98
CA VAL A 3 19.35 -15.44 3.35
C VAL A 3 18.03 -15.52 4.10
N GLU A 4 17.95 -14.84 5.25
CA GLU A 4 16.73 -14.76 6.03
C GLU A 4 15.70 -13.88 5.31
N ALA A 5 14.47 -14.36 5.20
CA ALA A 5 13.40 -13.60 4.57
C ALA A 5 13.07 -12.38 5.42
N LYS A 6 13.07 -11.19 4.81
CA LYS A 6 12.63 -9.96 5.47
C LYS A 6 11.12 -9.81 5.29
N ILE A 7 10.42 -9.44 6.36
CA ILE A 7 9.01 -9.05 6.28
C ILE A 7 8.87 -7.86 5.34
N ALA A 8 7.87 -7.93 4.48
CA ALA A 8 7.55 -6.92 3.48
C ALA A 8 6.04 -6.90 3.23
N ALA A 9 5.54 -5.76 2.76
CA ALA A 9 4.16 -5.60 2.34
C ALA A 9 4.08 -4.86 1.00
N THR A 10 2.99 -5.13 0.27
CA THR A 10 2.70 -4.55 -1.04
C THR A 10 1.25 -4.10 -1.05
N VAL A 11 0.98 -2.95 -1.66
CA VAL A 11 -0.38 -2.42 -1.83
C VAL A 11 -0.83 -2.53 -3.28
N ILE A 12 -2.06 -2.99 -3.49
CA ILE A 12 -2.71 -2.96 -4.80
C ILE A 12 -3.79 -1.89 -4.72
N LEU A 13 -3.56 -0.77 -5.40
CA LEU A 13 -4.61 0.22 -5.62
C LEU A 13 -5.38 -0.16 -6.88
N LEU A 14 -6.70 -0.26 -6.74
CA LEU A 14 -7.61 -0.56 -7.83
C LEU A 14 -8.72 0.48 -7.90
N ARG A 15 -9.24 0.69 -9.10
CA ARG A 15 -10.46 1.48 -9.33
C ARG A 15 -11.29 0.83 -10.42
N GLU A 16 -12.57 1.17 -10.44
CA GLU A 16 -13.43 0.83 -11.58
C GLU A 16 -12.84 1.40 -12.86
N ARG A 17 -12.85 0.58 -13.91
CA ARG A 17 -12.30 0.97 -15.20
C ARG A 17 -13.19 2.03 -15.83
N VAL A 18 -12.58 3.12 -16.30
CA VAL A 18 -13.29 4.13 -17.08
C VAL A 18 -13.47 3.60 -18.51
N PRO A 19 -14.66 3.73 -19.14
CA PRO A 19 -14.95 3.14 -20.46
C PRO A 19 -14.11 3.65 -21.64
N ASP A 20 -13.24 4.64 -21.44
CA ASP A 20 -12.46 5.31 -22.47
C ASP A 20 -11.09 4.66 -22.75
N LEU A 21 -10.71 3.63 -21.99
CA LEU A 21 -9.55 2.79 -22.28
C LEU A 21 -9.95 1.62 -23.18
N GLU A 22 -9.63 1.71 -24.47
CA GLU A 22 -9.82 0.58 -25.39
C GLU A 22 -8.95 -0.61 -24.96
N SER A 23 -9.62 -1.72 -24.68
CA SER A 23 -8.97 -2.98 -24.31
C SER A 23 -9.87 -4.13 -24.77
N ASP A 24 -9.26 -5.19 -25.28
CA ASP A 24 -9.93 -6.42 -25.67
C ASP A 24 -10.21 -7.38 -24.48
N ASP A 25 -9.93 -6.96 -23.25
CA ASP A 25 -10.27 -7.71 -22.03
C ASP A 25 -11.67 -7.37 -21.49
N ASN A 26 -12.24 -8.30 -20.71
CA ASN A 26 -13.51 -8.11 -20.00
C ASN A 26 -13.26 -7.66 -18.53
N CYS A 27 -12.18 -6.93 -18.25
CA CYS A 27 -11.85 -6.52 -16.89
C CYS A 27 -12.55 -5.22 -16.51
N GLU A 28 -13.36 -5.25 -15.45
CA GLU A 28 -14.13 -4.09 -14.97
C GLU A 28 -13.32 -3.14 -14.08
N PHE A 29 -12.06 -3.47 -13.79
CA PHE A 29 -11.18 -2.64 -12.97
C PHE A 29 -9.82 -2.46 -13.63
N GLU A 30 -9.08 -1.48 -13.12
CA GLU A 30 -7.68 -1.26 -13.43
C GLU A 30 -6.87 -1.12 -12.13
N VAL A 31 -5.60 -1.48 -12.20
CA VAL A 31 -4.68 -1.46 -11.06
C VAL A 31 -3.54 -0.50 -11.31
N PHE A 32 -3.10 0.18 -10.26
CA PHE A 32 -1.93 1.05 -10.34
C PHE A 32 -0.64 0.26 -10.14
N MET A 33 0.29 0.41 -11.08
CA MET A 33 1.64 -0.14 -11.00
C MET A 33 2.65 0.94 -11.32
N VAL A 34 3.84 0.83 -10.72
CA VAL A 34 4.98 1.69 -11.06
C VAL A 34 6.07 0.94 -11.77
N LYS A 35 6.75 1.65 -12.67
CA LYS A 35 7.99 1.16 -13.27
C LYS A 35 9.16 1.56 -12.39
N ARG A 36 9.86 0.57 -11.82
CA ARG A 36 11.05 0.84 -10.98
C ARG A 36 12.14 1.51 -11.79
N HIS A 37 12.86 2.44 -11.15
CA HIS A 37 14.05 3.07 -11.74
C HIS A 37 15.08 2.00 -12.14
N GLU A 38 15.84 2.27 -13.21
CA GLU A 38 16.84 1.35 -13.78
C GLU A 38 17.97 0.98 -12.80
N ASN A 39 18.17 1.80 -11.76
CA ASN A 39 19.22 1.64 -10.76
C ASN A 39 18.73 0.88 -9.50
N ALA A 40 17.51 0.36 -9.50
CA ALA A 40 17.00 -0.42 -8.38
C ALA A 40 17.81 -1.71 -8.23
N ARG A 41 18.24 -2.02 -6.99
CA ARG A 41 19.05 -3.22 -6.68
C ARG A 41 18.33 -4.56 -6.94
N PHE A 42 17.00 -4.52 -7.14
CA PHE A 42 16.15 -5.69 -7.38
C PHE A 42 15.01 -5.30 -8.34
N MET A 43 14.75 -6.12 -9.36
CA MET A 43 13.70 -5.92 -10.39
C MET A 43 13.74 -4.55 -11.10
N SER A 44 14.93 -4.09 -11.52
CA SER A 44 15.06 -2.87 -12.34
C SER A 44 14.19 -2.94 -13.60
N SER A 45 13.56 -1.82 -13.97
CA SER A 45 12.76 -1.64 -15.18
C SER A 45 11.48 -2.48 -15.30
N HIS A 46 11.08 -3.21 -14.24
CA HIS A 46 9.82 -3.95 -14.19
C HIS A 46 8.69 -3.08 -13.66
N HIS A 47 7.46 -3.39 -14.09
CA HIS A 47 6.26 -2.89 -13.44
C HIS A 47 6.01 -3.69 -12.17
N VAL A 48 5.88 -2.99 -11.05
CA VAL A 48 5.62 -3.57 -9.72
C VAL A 48 4.50 -2.79 -9.04
N PHE A 49 3.85 -3.45 -8.10
CA PHE A 49 3.01 -2.75 -7.13
C PHE A 49 3.90 -2.03 -6.11
N PRO A 50 3.47 -0.87 -5.59
CA PRO A 50 4.20 -0.18 -4.54
C PRO A 50 4.33 -1.05 -3.29
N GLY A 51 5.50 -0.99 -2.64
CA GLY A 51 5.75 -1.78 -1.45
C GLY A 51 7.23 -1.99 -1.14
N GLY A 52 7.48 -2.54 0.03
CA GLY A 52 8.83 -2.68 0.54
C GLY A 52 8.89 -3.42 1.86
N GLY A 53 10.08 -3.39 2.46
CA GLY A 53 10.39 -4.17 3.65
C GLY A 53 10.12 -3.40 4.94
N ILE A 54 9.96 -4.13 6.04
CA ILE A 54 9.79 -3.53 7.37
C ILE A 54 10.98 -2.65 7.77
N GLU A 55 10.70 -1.52 8.41
CA GLU A 55 11.68 -0.61 9.00
C GLU A 55 11.41 -0.37 10.49
N ALA A 56 12.40 0.16 11.21
CA ALA A 56 12.28 0.42 12.65
C ALA A 56 11.12 1.37 12.99
N GLN A 57 10.82 2.31 12.09
CA GLN A 57 9.70 3.25 12.23
C GLN A 57 8.33 2.57 12.17
N ASP A 58 8.22 1.41 11.53
CA ASP A 58 6.94 0.70 11.38
C ASP A 58 6.50 0.04 12.70
N MET A 59 7.45 -0.30 13.56
CA MET A 59 7.22 -1.10 14.79
C MET A 59 7.00 -0.25 16.04
N THR A 60 6.86 1.08 15.91
CA THR A 60 6.68 1.96 17.06
C THR A 60 5.24 1.90 17.59
N LEU A 61 5.06 2.14 18.89
CA LEU A 61 3.73 2.28 19.49
C LEU A 61 2.93 3.40 18.83
N GLU A 62 3.60 4.47 18.40
CA GLU A 62 2.98 5.60 17.71
C GLU A 62 2.44 5.19 16.34
N SER A 63 3.23 4.46 15.54
CA SER A 63 2.81 3.96 14.23
C SER A 63 1.60 3.03 14.35
N ARG A 64 1.63 2.11 15.31
CA ARG A 64 0.51 1.19 15.57
C ARG A 64 -0.74 1.90 16.07
N ALA A 65 -0.58 2.97 16.87
CA ALA A 65 -1.70 3.76 17.36
C ALA A 65 -2.44 4.56 16.26
N ARG A 66 -1.83 4.72 15.07
CA ARG A 66 -2.45 5.36 13.90
C ARG A 66 -3.33 4.42 13.08
N ILE A 67 -3.18 3.11 13.25
CA ILE A 67 -4.02 2.12 12.58
C ILE A 67 -5.41 2.11 13.21
N ILE A 68 -6.43 2.21 12.36
CA ILE A 68 -7.84 2.20 12.74
C ILE A 68 -8.63 1.28 11.81
N GLY A 69 -9.78 0.80 12.29
CA GLY A 69 -10.72 0.04 11.46
C GLY A 69 -10.20 -1.31 10.94
N LEU A 70 -9.08 -1.80 11.48
CA LEU A 70 -8.49 -3.05 11.02
C LEU A 70 -9.31 -4.24 11.50
N ASP A 71 -9.77 -5.06 10.56
CA ASP A 71 -10.57 -6.23 10.84
C ASP A 71 -9.74 -7.32 11.53
N LYS A 72 -10.20 -7.75 12.71
CA LYS A 72 -9.54 -8.80 13.50
C LYS A 72 -9.57 -10.14 12.80
N GLU A 73 -10.59 -10.43 12.00
CA GLU A 73 -10.67 -11.66 11.23
C GLU A 73 -9.59 -11.67 10.15
N ILE A 74 -9.41 -10.57 9.43
CA ILE A 74 -8.31 -10.40 8.46
C ILE A 74 -6.95 -10.58 9.14
N LEU A 75 -6.73 -9.93 10.30
CA LEU A 75 -5.46 -10.08 11.03
C LEU A 75 -5.18 -11.52 11.45
N SER A 76 -6.21 -12.30 11.75
CA SER A 76 -6.06 -13.70 12.11
C SER A 76 -5.56 -14.55 10.93
N THR A 77 -5.90 -14.18 9.69
CA THR A 77 -5.47 -14.91 8.47
C THR A 77 -3.98 -14.79 8.18
N VAL A 78 -3.36 -13.68 8.61
CA VAL A 78 -1.93 -13.40 8.43
C VAL A 78 -1.12 -13.65 9.70
N LYS A 79 -1.75 -14.21 10.74
CA LYS A 79 -1.09 -14.56 11.99
C LYS A 79 -0.02 -15.63 11.73
N GLY A 80 1.21 -15.34 12.14
CA GLY A 80 2.37 -16.22 11.90
C GLY A 80 3.23 -15.82 10.69
N VAL A 81 2.81 -14.84 9.89
CA VAL A 81 3.68 -14.19 8.91
C VAL A 81 4.69 -13.27 9.60
N CYS A 82 4.23 -12.49 10.59
CA CYS A 82 5.05 -11.64 11.45
C CYS A 82 4.49 -11.61 12.88
N ASP A 83 5.29 -11.13 13.83
CA ASP A 83 4.92 -11.04 15.25
C ASP A 83 3.68 -10.16 15.45
N GLU A 84 3.62 -9.03 14.74
CA GLU A 84 2.52 -8.07 14.80
C GLU A 84 1.93 -7.87 13.39
N PRO A 85 0.85 -8.59 13.05
CA PRO A 85 0.20 -8.52 11.73
C PRO A 85 -0.18 -7.11 11.24
N SER A 86 -0.49 -6.19 12.16
CA SER A 86 -0.81 -4.80 11.83
C SER A 86 0.36 -4.05 11.19
N ASP A 87 1.60 -4.49 11.42
CA ASP A 87 2.78 -3.86 10.84
C ASP A 87 2.78 -3.96 9.31
N LEU A 88 2.13 -4.99 8.73
CA LEU A 88 1.97 -5.11 7.28
C LEU A 88 1.20 -3.94 6.65
N TRP A 89 0.18 -3.42 7.34
CA TRP A 89 -0.57 -2.25 6.88
C TRP A 89 0.24 -0.96 7.00
N ILE A 90 1.02 -0.83 8.07
CA ILE A 90 1.90 0.32 8.28
C ILE A 90 2.95 0.37 7.16
N ILE A 91 3.60 -0.76 6.87
CA ILE A 91 4.57 -0.88 5.78
C ILE A 91 3.92 -0.51 4.44
N ALA A 92 2.76 -1.09 4.12
CA ALA A 92 2.08 -0.84 2.86
C ALA A 92 1.70 0.64 2.66
N ILE A 93 1.20 1.30 3.71
CA ILE A 93 0.82 2.73 3.66
C ILE A 93 2.06 3.62 3.56
N ARG A 94 3.11 3.33 4.34
CA ARG A 94 4.37 4.09 4.29
C ARG A 94 4.99 4.02 2.90
N GLU A 95 5.20 2.82 2.37
CA GLU A 95 5.83 2.60 1.06
C GLU A 95 5.03 3.25 -0.06
N LEU A 96 3.69 3.19 0.00
CA LEU A 96 2.84 3.88 -0.96
C LEU A 96 3.06 5.40 -0.96
N PHE A 97 3.22 5.99 0.23
CA PHE A 97 3.50 7.41 0.37
C PHE A 97 4.92 7.77 -0.08
N GLU A 98 5.92 6.97 0.29
CA GLU A 98 7.33 7.23 -0.04
C GLU A 98 7.62 7.06 -1.54
N GLU A 99 7.04 6.05 -2.19
CA GLU A 99 7.28 5.79 -3.61
C GLU A 99 6.42 6.67 -4.53
N ILE A 100 5.16 6.94 -4.15
CA ILE A 100 4.14 7.51 -5.05
C ILE A 100 3.57 8.84 -4.55
N GLY A 101 3.77 9.19 -3.28
CA GLY A 101 3.16 10.37 -2.67
C GLY A 101 1.68 10.22 -2.31
N ILE A 102 1.15 8.98 -2.30
CA ILE A 102 -0.25 8.72 -1.93
C ILE A 102 -0.31 8.30 -0.46
N LEU A 103 -0.98 9.12 0.37
CA LEU A 103 -1.23 8.79 1.77
C LEU A 103 -2.68 8.31 1.94
N ILE A 104 -2.85 7.08 2.42
CA ILE A 104 -4.16 6.56 2.83
C ILE A 104 -4.39 6.94 4.29
N GLY A 105 -5.51 7.62 4.54
CA GLY A 105 -5.84 8.07 5.87
C GLY A 105 -7.29 8.50 6.01
N THR A 106 -7.64 8.83 7.24
CA THR A 106 -8.97 9.30 7.64
C THR A 106 -8.84 10.70 8.24
N LYS A 107 -9.88 11.53 8.14
CA LYS A 107 -9.86 12.88 8.73
C LYS A 107 -9.93 12.83 10.25
N ASP A 108 -10.75 11.91 10.75
CA ASP A 108 -10.86 11.51 12.15
C ASP A 108 -11.17 10.01 12.19
N ARG A 109 -11.28 9.40 13.38
CA ARG A 109 -11.47 7.94 13.51
C ARG A 109 -12.74 7.38 12.84
N GLU A 110 -13.64 8.23 12.36
CA GLU A 110 -14.94 7.84 11.80
C GLU A 110 -15.14 8.32 10.35
N HIS A 111 -14.51 9.42 9.94
CA HIS A 111 -14.75 10.04 8.63
C HIS A 111 -13.58 9.86 7.66
N LEU A 112 -13.81 9.08 6.61
CA LEU A 112 -12.90 8.95 5.47
C LEU A 112 -12.62 10.32 4.83
N ILE A 113 -11.41 10.50 4.30
CA ILE A 113 -11.07 11.71 3.55
C ILE A 113 -11.81 11.66 2.21
N GLU A 114 -12.79 12.56 2.05
CA GLU A 114 -13.44 12.77 0.75
C GLU A 114 -12.54 13.61 -0.17
N ILE A 115 -12.01 13.00 -1.22
CA ILE A 115 -11.29 13.70 -2.29
C ILE A 115 -12.33 14.22 -3.30
N ASN A 116 -12.89 15.40 -3.04
CA ASN A 116 -13.72 16.09 -4.01
C ASN A 116 -12.87 16.59 -5.19
N ARG A 117 -13.35 16.42 -6.43
CA ARG A 117 -12.64 16.84 -7.66
C ARG A 117 -12.19 18.31 -7.64
N GLU A 118 -12.85 19.16 -6.87
CA GLU A 118 -12.48 20.58 -6.69
C GLU A 118 -11.22 20.80 -5.83
N ASN A 119 -10.83 19.83 -4.99
CA ASN A 119 -9.63 19.89 -4.15
C ASN A 119 -8.37 19.35 -4.85
N GLY A 120 -8.49 18.84 -6.09
CA GLY A 120 -7.39 18.19 -6.83
C GLY A 120 -6.25 19.12 -7.27
N THR A 121 -6.29 20.41 -6.93
CA THR A 121 -5.22 21.39 -7.21
C THR A 121 -4.39 21.77 -5.99
N LYS A 122 -4.64 21.17 -4.82
CA LYS A 122 -3.98 21.55 -3.57
C LYS A 122 -2.94 20.58 -3.03
N PHE A 123 -2.57 19.55 -3.79
CA PHE A 123 -1.44 18.69 -3.47
C PHE A 123 -0.57 18.50 -4.71
#